data_AF-A0AAX3E723-F1
#
_entry.id   AF-A0AAX3E723-F1
#
_cell.length_a   1.000
_cell.length_b   1.000
_cell.length_c   1.000
_cell.angle_alpha   90.00
_cell.angle_beta   90.00
_cell.angle_gamma   90.00
#
_symmetry.space_group_name_H-M   'P 1'
#
loop_
_entity.id
_entity.type
_entity.pdbx_description
1 polymer ?
#
loop_
_entity_poly.entity_id
_entity_poly.type
_entity_poly.pdbx_seq_one_letter_code
_entity_poly.pdbx_strand_id
1 'polypeptide(L)'
;MEKLSDPYTIRYPQIVAVADESGGLVELVEFFDCTGGAMWVKRHYAQSPLVRSVRTVGSTNRYLLSTGSADLALEGSVFPAGIAAVAVEEGEIAVTYRGLGGGGVGASVCRAGARGVVRCVSDPAGGGRLAGSTVWLPRLERVIVGIDDTDTPEEGATWTLAHNIARAVEDDRSRYLSHTIVQLYPVPYRTKNCVAIACEFATSDPEGLIRNYRDLLEEYTLSDETGMAVWRGFDPSPLEEFGCRVKRGEVSADDLAALDSEHLSVVMDGRGVIGAVAAIPFYTRYEEALALWNGSG
;
A
#
# COMPACT_ATOMS: atom_id res chain seq x y z
N MET A 1 23.51 24.56 -21.73
CA MET A 1 22.70 24.42 -20.50
C MET A 1 21.25 24.41 -20.93
N GLU A 2 20.57 23.28 -20.80
CA GLU A 2 19.13 23.23 -21.06
C GLU A 2 18.38 24.11 -20.05
N LYS A 3 17.40 24.86 -20.54
CA LYS A 3 16.54 25.68 -19.69
C LYS A 3 15.41 24.81 -19.14
N LEU A 4 15.07 25.00 -17.87
CA LEU A 4 13.88 24.37 -17.29
C LEU A 4 12.62 24.93 -17.95
N SER A 5 11.75 24.05 -18.45
CA SER A 5 10.49 24.43 -19.11
C SER A 5 9.41 24.85 -18.13
N ASP A 6 9.35 24.24 -16.94
CA ASP A 6 8.47 24.61 -15.84
C ASP A 6 9.22 24.51 -14.50
N PRO A 7 9.86 25.58 -14.02
CA PRO A 7 10.72 25.53 -12.83
C PRO A 7 9.94 25.56 -11.51
N TYR A 8 8.62 25.71 -11.52
CA TYR A 8 7.81 25.90 -10.30
C TYR A 8 6.79 24.80 -10.04
N THR A 9 6.73 23.77 -10.89
CA THR A 9 5.87 22.61 -10.68
C THR A 9 6.69 21.33 -10.63
N ILE A 10 6.13 20.32 -9.99
CA ILE A 10 6.65 18.95 -10.00
C ILE A 10 5.50 18.02 -10.36
N ARG A 11 5.83 16.84 -10.91
CA ARG A 11 4.85 15.80 -11.15
C ARG A 11 5.03 14.70 -10.13
N TYR A 12 3.97 14.32 -9.43
CA TYR A 12 3.98 13.12 -8.60
C TYR A 12 4.13 11.90 -9.53
N PRO A 13 5.05 10.95 -9.23
CA PRO A 13 5.21 9.75 -10.06
C PRO A 13 3.91 9.00 -10.26
N GLN A 14 3.16 8.79 -9.18
CA GLN A 14 1.92 8.03 -9.18
C GLN A 14 1.05 8.42 -7.98
N ILE A 15 -0.26 8.38 -8.16
CA ILE A 15 -1.24 8.45 -7.09
C ILE A 15 -2.17 7.25 -7.26
N VAL A 16 -2.41 6.54 -6.16
CA VAL A 16 -3.30 5.38 -6.10
C VAL A 16 -4.28 5.59 -4.97
N ALA A 17 -5.54 5.22 -5.16
CA ALA A 17 -6.54 5.23 -4.09
C ALA A 17 -7.20 3.86 -3.97
N VAL A 18 -7.26 3.37 -2.74
CA VAL A 18 -7.97 2.15 -2.36
C VAL A 18 -9.16 2.57 -1.51
N ALA A 19 -10.37 2.10 -1.82
CA ALA A 19 -11.54 2.30 -0.97
C ALA A 19 -11.80 1.04 -0.13
N ASP A 20 -12.39 1.22 1.05
CA ASP A 20 -13.03 0.12 1.74
C ASP A 20 -14.30 -0.35 1.02
N GLU A 21 -14.83 -1.48 1.47
CA GLU A 21 -15.98 -2.15 0.89
C GLU A 21 -17.23 -1.25 0.95
N SER A 22 -17.38 -0.50 2.07
CA SER A 22 -18.48 0.45 2.25
C SER A 22 -18.34 1.75 1.44
N GLY A 23 -17.12 2.07 1.01
CA GLY A 23 -16.76 3.35 0.41
C GLY A 23 -16.72 4.51 1.41
N GLY A 24 -16.71 4.26 2.72
CA GLY A 24 -16.60 5.27 3.76
C GLY A 24 -15.15 5.67 4.11
N LEU A 25 -14.18 4.82 3.74
CA LEU A 25 -12.75 5.02 3.97
C LEU A 25 -11.96 4.88 2.68
N VAL A 26 -10.90 5.69 2.55
CA VAL A 26 -9.97 5.63 1.43
C VAL A 26 -8.54 5.66 1.97
N GLU A 27 -7.68 4.72 1.55
CA GLU A 27 -6.23 4.92 1.64
C GLU A 27 -5.74 5.55 0.33
N LEU A 28 -5.28 6.80 0.41
CA LEU A 28 -4.65 7.51 -0.69
C LEU A 28 -3.13 7.34 -0.58
N VAL A 29 -2.52 6.76 -1.60
CA VAL A 29 -1.07 6.50 -1.69
C VAL A 29 -0.46 7.43 -2.72
N GLU A 30 0.26 8.44 -2.25
CA GLU A 30 0.98 9.41 -3.09
C GLU A 30 2.47 9.05 -3.15
N PHE A 31 2.96 8.65 -4.32
CA PHE A 31 4.38 8.45 -4.56
C PHE A 31 5.07 9.80 -4.75
N PHE A 32 6.32 9.93 -4.30
CA PHE A 32 7.08 11.17 -4.41
C PHE A 32 8.55 10.95 -4.79
N ASP A 33 9.09 11.90 -5.55
CA ASP A 33 10.54 12.04 -5.79
C ASP A 33 11.15 13.23 -5.01
N CYS A 34 10.29 14.13 -4.50
CA CYS A 34 10.70 15.28 -3.71
C CYS A 34 10.41 15.05 -2.23
N THR A 35 11.37 14.51 -1.48
CA THR A 35 11.22 14.20 -0.04
C THR A 35 10.86 15.44 0.78
N GLY A 36 11.44 16.61 0.48
CA GLY A 36 11.12 17.86 1.19
C GLY A 36 9.66 18.26 1.01
N GLY A 37 9.15 18.19 -0.22
CA GLY A 37 7.74 18.41 -0.53
C GLY A 37 6.84 17.39 0.16
N ALA A 38 7.22 16.11 0.14
CA ALA A 38 6.50 15.03 0.79
C ALA A 38 6.34 15.23 2.31
N MET A 39 7.42 15.60 3.00
CA MET A 39 7.37 15.85 4.45
C MET A 39 6.53 17.08 4.78
N TRP A 40 6.60 18.11 3.93
CA TRP A 40 5.79 19.30 4.08
C TRP A 40 4.29 19.00 3.91
N VAL A 41 3.89 18.27 2.85
CA VAL A 41 2.47 17.91 2.66
C VAL A 41 1.98 16.95 3.73
N LYS A 42 2.80 16.00 4.20
CA LYS A 42 2.46 15.14 5.33
C LYS A 42 2.09 15.96 6.56
N ARG A 43 2.94 16.92 6.94
CA ARG A 43 2.72 17.75 8.13
C ARG A 43 1.45 18.60 8.03
N HIS A 44 1.24 19.26 6.89
CA HIS A 44 0.15 20.22 6.76
C HIS A 44 -1.18 19.56 6.41
N TYR A 45 -1.20 18.58 5.51
CA TYR A 45 -2.44 17.94 5.08
C TYR A 45 -3.02 17.07 6.19
N ALA A 46 -2.21 16.58 7.13
CA ALA A 46 -2.68 15.90 8.35
C ALA A 46 -3.67 16.73 9.19
N GLN A 47 -3.69 18.05 9.03
CA GLN A 47 -4.62 18.93 9.74
C GLN A 47 -6.00 18.99 9.07
N SER A 48 -6.18 18.40 7.89
CA SER A 48 -7.47 18.39 7.19
C SER A 48 -8.46 17.50 7.94
N PRO A 49 -9.71 17.94 8.18
CA PRO A 49 -10.68 17.17 8.98
C PRO A 49 -10.97 15.75 8.48
N LEU A 50 -10.82 15.51 7.18
CA LEU A 50 -11.03 14.21 6.55
C LEU A 50 -9.86 13.23 6.74
N VAL A 51 -8.67 13.72 7.11
CA VAL A 51 -7.46 12.89 7.28
C VAL A 51 -7.46 12.29 8.69
N ARG A 52 -7.68 10.97 8.77
CA ARG A 52 -7.61 10.22 10.04
C ARG A 52 -6.18 10.01 10.48
N SER A 53 -5.30 9.69 9.53
CA SER A 53 -3.88 9.51 9.78
C SER A 53 -3.07 9.68 8.49
N VAL A 54 -1.78 9.96 8.64
CA VAL A 54 -0.83 9.96 7.54
C VAL A 54 0.49 9.33 7.98
N ARG A 55 1.02 8.43 7.15
CA ARG A 55 2.33 7.79 7.36
C ARG A 55 3.19 7.93 6.11
N THR A 56 4.50 7.95 6.31
CA THR A 56 5.46 7.83 5.19
C THR A 56 5.98 6.41 5.18
N VAL A 57 5.86 5.74 4.04
CA VAL A 57 6.25 4.35 3.85
C VAL A 57 7.10 4.30 2.59
N GLY A 58 8.42 4.15 2.75
CA GLY A 58 9.36 4.27 1.63
C GLY A 58 9.25 5.62 0.92
N SER A 59 9.03 5.60 -0.39
CA SER A 59 8.81 6.77 -1.25
C SER A 59 7.33 7.17 -1.39
N THR A 60 6.48 6.77 -0.43
CA THR A 60 5.05 7.10 -0.44
C THR A 60 4.62 7.84 0.81
N ASN A 61 3.70 8.80 0.66
CA ASN A 61 2.83 9.24 1.74
C ASN A 61 1.49 8.54 1.60
N ARG A 62 1.03 7.92 2.68
CA ARG A 62 -0.23 7.19 2.74
C ARG A 62 -1.17 7.86 3.71
N TYR A 63 -2.31 8.33 3.20
CA TYR A 63 -3.33 9.02 3.96
C TYR A 63 -4.52 8.08 4.15
N LEU A 64 -4.92 7.85 5.39
CA LEU A 64 -6.22 7.26 5.69
C LEU A 64 -7.25 8.38 5.76
N LEU A 65 -8.22 8.36 4.86
CA LEU A 65 -9.20 9.41 4.65
C LEU A 65 -10.60 8.90 4.98
N SER A 66 -11.43 9.78 5.56
CA SER A 66 -12.89 9.60 5.61
C SER A 66 -13.51 10.26 4.38
N THR A 67 -14.53 9.63 3.79
CA THR A 67 -15.32 10.30 2.76
C THR A 67 -16.15 11.45 3.32
N GLY A 68 -16.35 12.47 2.50
CA GLY A 68 -17.11 13.67 2.84
C GLY A 68 -16.46 14.93 2.29
N SER A 69 -16.92 16.07 2.76
CA SER A 69 -16.39 17.39 2.42
C SER A 69 -16.24 18.23 3.68
N ALA A 70 -15.20 19.06 3.72
CA ALA A 70 -14.94 19.98 4.81
C ALA A 70 -14.39 21.30 4.29
N ASP A 71 -14.84 22.40 4.88
CA ASP A 71 -14.22 23.70 4.69
C ASP A 71 -12.86 23.73 5.39
N LEU A 72 -11.84 24.15 4.66
CA LEU A 72 -10.49 24.28 5.21
C LEU A 72 -10.27 25.72 5.67
N ALA A 73 -10.07 25.91 6.97
CA ALA A 73 -9.65 27.19 7.54
C ALA A 73 -8.17 27.46 7.22
N LEU A 74 -7.87 27.68 5.93
CA LEU A 74 -6.50 27.80 5.45
C LEU A 74 -5.83 29.06 5.99
N GLU A 75 -4.63 28.89 6.52
CA GLU A 75 -3.80 29.96 7.06
C GLU A 75 -2.36 29.77 6.59
N GLY A 76 -1.77 30.83 6.03
CA GLY A 76 -0.38 30.80 5.60
C GLY A 76 0.55 30.35 6.74
N SER A 77 1.55 29.53 6.41
CA SER A 77 2.53 28.97 7.37
C SER A 77 2.00 28.03 8.45
N VAL A 78 0.70 28.00 8.74
CA VAL A 78 0.09 27.16 9.79
C VAL A 78 -0.68 25.98 9.18
N PHE A 79 -1.67 26.27 8.35
CA PHE A 79 -2.43 25.30 7.58
C PHE A 79 -2.63 25.79 6.14
N PRO A 80 -1.54 25.85 5.35
CA PRO A 80 -1.56 26.51 4.05
C PRO A 80 -2.20 25.68 2.94
N ALA A 81 -2.38 24.36 3.13
CA ALA A 81 -3.01 23.47 2.15
C ALA A 81 -3.47 22.16 2.79
N GLY A 82 -4.49 21.52 2.21
CA GLY A 82 -5.07 20.27 2.69
C GLY A 82 -6.04 19.60 1.73
N ILE A 83 -6.70 18.56 2.21
CA ILE A 83 -7.71 17.76 1.50
C ILE A 83 -9.10 18.22 1.95
N ALA A 84 -9.86 18.81 1.02
CA ALA A 84 -11.16 19.43 1.28
C ALA A 84 -12.34 18.49 1.01
N ALA A 85 -12.19 17.51 0.12
CA ALA A 85 -13.25 16.52 -0.13
C ALA A 85 -12.68 15.18 -0.59
N VAL A 86 -13.38 14.12 -0.25
CA VAL A 86 -13.16 12.75 -0.74
C VAL A 86 -14.52 12.15 -1.05
N ALA A 87 -14.74 11.70 -2.28
CA ALA A 87 -15.97 11.04 -2.70
C ALA A 87 -15.63 9.72 -3.39
N VAL A 88 -16.41 8.67 -3.10
CA VAL A 88 -16.29 7.35 -3.69
C VAL A 88 -17.55 7.08 -4.49
N GLU A 89 -17.37 6.79 -5.78
CA GLU A 89 -18.42 6.37 -6.71
C GLU A 89 -18.15 4.94 -7.18
N GLU A 90 -19.00 4.38 -8.04
CA GLU A 90 -18.95 2.96 -8.43
C GLU A 90 -17.59 2.54 -9.04
N GLY A 91 -16.92 3.43 -9.78
CA GLY A 91 -15.63 3.14 -10.43
C GLY A 91 -14.53 4.18 -10.19
N GLU A 92 -14.81 5.29 -9.51
CA GLU A 92 -13.84 6.38 -9.30
C GLU A 92 -13.83 6.85 -7.84
N ILE A 93 -12.66 7.33 -7.42
CA ILE A 93 -12.45 8.05 -6.17
C ILE A 93 -12.00 9.47 -6.51
N ALA A 94 -12.78 10.45 -6.09
CA ALA A 94 -12.47 11.86 -6.27
C ALA A 94 -11.79 12.40 -5.00
N VAL A 95 -10.65 13.08 -5.16
CA VAL A 95 -9.96 13.78 -4.07
C VAL A 95 -9.80 15.24 -4.43
N THR A 96 -10.36 16.13 -3.61
CA THR A 96 -10.27 17.58 -3.77
C THR A 96 -9.24 18.15 -2.81
N TYR A 97 -8.28 18.89 -3.35
CA TYR A 97 -7.24 19.59 -2.62
C TYR A 97 -7.47 21.10 -2.69
N ARG A 98 -7.09 21.83 -1.65
CA ARG A 98 -7.08 23.29 -1.61
C ARG A 98 -5.82 23.81 -0.94
N GLY A 99 -5.32 24.96 -1.38
CA GLY A 99 -4.16 25.59 -0.78
C GLY A 99 -3.96 27.06 -1.15
N LEU A 100 -3.21 27.76 -0.31
CA LEU A 100 -2.82 29.15 -0.46
C LEU A 100 -1.40 29.28 -1.00
N GLY A 101 -1.18 30.21 -1.94
CA GLY A 101 0.14 30.55 -2.46
C GLY A 101 0.90 29.34 -3.00
N GLY A 102 2.10 29.07 -2.47
CA GLY A 102 2.91 27.91 -2.86
C GLY A 102 2.24 26.56 -2.55
N GLY A 103 1.48 26.48 -1.44
CA GLY A 103 0.67 25.30 -1.11
C GLY A 103 -0.44 25.05 -2.15
N GLY A 104 -0.97 26.13 -2.72
CA GLY A 104 -1.94 26.09 -3.82
C GLY A 104 -1.36 25.48 -5.11
N VAL A 105 -0.08 25.67 -5.40
CA VAL A 105 0.59 25.03 -6.56
C VAL A 105 0.64 23.52 -6.40
N GLY A 106 1.06 23.03 -5.23
CA GLY A 106 1.03 21.60 -4.91
C GLY A 106 -0.39 21.02 -4.91
N ALA A 107 -1.38 21.77 -4.42
CA ALA A 107 -2.78 21.38 -4.38
C ALA A 107 -3.49 21.41 -5.74
N SER A 108 -2.89 22.01 -6.78
CA SER A 108 -3.55 22.20 -8.08
C SER A 108 -2.87 21.41 -9.20
N VAL A 109 -1.68 21.83 -9.61
CA VAL A 109 -1.03 21.36 -10.84
C VAL A 109 -0.13 20.15 -10.62
N CYS A 110 0.47 20.01 -9.43
CA CYS A 110 1.47 18.95 -9.21
C CYS A 110 0.89 17.53 -9.18
N ARG A 111 -0.39 17.38 -8.81
CA ARG A 111 -1.09 16.09 -8.74
C ARG A 111 -1.87 15.76 -10.00
N ALA A 112 -2.32 16.77 -10.73
CA ALA A 112 -3.15 16.64 -11.93
C ALA A 112 -2.54 15.71 -12.99
N GLY A 113 -1.21 15.73 -13.13
CA GLY A 113 -0.50 14.88 -14.09
C GLY A 113 -0.12 13.50 -13.57
N ALA A 114 -0.31 13.13 -12.30
CA ALA A 114 0.28 11.90 -11.76
C ALA A 114 -0.23 10.64 -12.49
N ARG A 115 0.62 9.61 -12.64
CA ARG A 115 0.14 8.30 -13.12
C ARG A 115 -0.97 7.81 -12.19
N GLY A 116 -2.04 7.27 -12.74
CA GLY A 116 -3.22 6.83 -11.99
C GLY A 116 -4.34 7.87 -11.94
N VAL A 117 -4.09 9.14 -12.24
CA VAL A 117 -5.17 10.13 -12.41
C VAL A 117 -5.85 9.93 -13.76
N VAL A 118 -7.15 9.63 -13.74
CA VAL A 118 -8.00 9.43 -14.94
C VAL A 118 -8.40 10.77 -15.54
N ARG A 119 -8.77 11.72 -14.67
CA ARG A 119 -9.15 13.08 -15.04
C ARG A 119 -8.91 14.03 -13.87
N CYS A 120 -8.81 15.31 -14.18
CA CYS A 120 -8.63 16.35 -13.18
C CYS A 120 -9.30 17.67 -13.59
N VAL A 121 -9.67 18.46 -12.59
CA VAL A 121 -10.02 19.87 -12.74
C VAL A 121 -9.11 20.65 -11.82
N SER A 122 -8.35 21.61 -12.34
CA SER A 122 -7.38 22.38 -11.56
C SER A 122 -7.56 23.88 -11.80
N ASP A 123 -7.46 24.65 -10.72
CA ASP A 123 -7.48 26.11 -10.76
C ASP A 123 -6.10 26.65 -11.22
N PRO A 124 -6.04 27.86 -11.83
CA PRO A 124 -4.78 28.56 -12.03
C PRO A 124 -4.07 28.82 -10.69
N ALA A 125 -2.77 28.50 -10.61
CA ALA A 125 -2.02 28.48 -9.34
C ALA A 125 -0.96 29.60 -9.22
N GLY A 126 -0.45 29.80 -8.00
CA GLY A 126 0.68 30.68 -7.71
C GLY A 126 0.30 32.13 -7.34
N GLY A 127 1.29 32.93 -6.95
CA GLY A 127 1.13 34.35 -6.65
C GLY A 127 0.26 34.69 -5.44
N GLY A 128 0.26 33.83 -4.40
CA GLY A 128 -0.51 34.05 -3.16
C GLY A 128 -2.00 33.67 -3.23
N ARG A 129 -2.48 33.20 -4.38
CA ARG A 129 -3.90 32.86 -4.61
C ARG A 129 -4.31 31.60 -3.85
N LEU A 130 -5.61 31.52 -3.54
CA LEU A 130 -6.26 30.25 -3.26
C LEU A 130 -6.37 29.47 -4.58
N ALA A 131 -5.89 28.24 -4.59
CA ALA A 131 -5.98 27.34 -5.72
C ALA A 131 -6.18 25.91 -5.24
N GLY A 132 -6.78 25.07 -6.07
CA GLY A 132 -6.90 23.66 -5.79
C GLY A 132 -7.10 22.83 -7.04
N SER A 133 -7.37 21.56 -6.82
CA SER A 133 -7.76 20.64 -7.85
C SER A 133 -8.69 19.58 -7.29
N THR A 134 -9.47 18.97 -8.16
CA THR A 134 -10.03 17.66 -7.92
C THR A 134 -9.40 16.70 -8.91
N VAL A 135 -8.89 15.58 -8.42
CA VAL A 135 -8.39 14.48 -9.24
C VAL A 135 -9.32 13.29 -9.05
N TRP A 136 -9.56 12.54 -10.13
CA TRP A 136 -10.31 11.29 -10.11
C TRP A 136 -9.36 10.15 -10.41
N LEU A 137 -9.40 9.16 -9.53
CA LEU A 137 -8.58 7.96 -9.54
C LEU A 137 -9.51 6.77 -9.75
N PRO A 138 -9.08 5.65 -10.36
CA PRO A 138 -9.87 4.43 -10.36
C PRO A 138 -10.14 4.01 -8.91
N ARG A 139 -11.35 3.51 -8.64
CA ARG A 139 -11.66 2.83 -7.39
C ARG A 139 -10.99 1.45 -7.43
N LEU A 140 -9.95 1.26 -6.62
CA LEU A 140 -9.22 0.00 -6.51
C LEU A 140 -9.50 -0.68 -5.17
N GLU A 141 -9.38 -2.00 -5.17
CA GLU A 141 -9.45 -2.87 -4.02
C GLU A 141 -8.04 -3.24 -3.54
N ARG A 142 -7.85 -3.43 -2.23
CA ARG A 142 -6.58 -3.89 -1.67
C ARG A 142 -6.51 -5.42 -1.75
N VAL A 143 -5.39 -5.90 -2.28
CA VAL A 143 -5.02 -7.32 -2.27
C VAL A 143 -3.63 -7.44 -1.65
N ILE A 144 -3.47 -8.28 -0.65
CA ILE A 144 -2.17 -8.60 -0.05
C ILE A 144 -1.88 -10.07 -0.31
N VAL A 145 -0.78 -10.35 -0.99
CA VAL A 145 -0.30 -11.70 -1.30
C VAL A 145 0.79 -12.07 -0.29
N GLY A 146 0.50 -13.07 0.53
CA GLY A 146 1.44 -13.71 1.45
C GLY A 146 2.14 -14.90 0.79
N ILE A 147 3.46 -15.03 0.98
CA ILE A 147 4.28 -16.10 0.37
C ILE A 147 5.33 -16.58 1.37
N ASP A 148 5.58 -17.89 1.40
CA ASP A 148 6.69 -18.48 2.15
C ASP A 148 7.15 -19.82 1.53
N ASP A 149 8.32 -20.30 1.96
CA ASP A 149 8.90 -21.60 1.60
C ASP A 149 9.04 -21.78 0.09
N THR A 150 9.73 -20.85 -0.59
CA THR A 150 9.94 -20.89 -2.05
C THR A 150 11.38 -21.22 -2.47
N ASP A 151 12.33 -21.10 -1.55
CA ASP A 151 13.75 -21.32 -1.77
C ASP A 151 14.25 -22.61 -1.09
N THR A 152 15.44 -23.04 -1.47
CA THR A 152 16.11 -24.22 -0.88
C THR A 152 17.35 -23.77 -0.10
N PRO A 153 17.97 -24.67 0.71
CA PRO A 153 19.24 -24.35 1.35
C PRO A 153 20.38 -24.00 0.38
N GLU A 154 20.31 -24.49 -0.85
CA GLU A 154 21.33 -24.34 -1.90
C GLU A 154 21.06 -23.16 -2.84
N GLU A 155 19.80 -22.87 -3.17
CA GLU A 155 19.43 -21.94 -4.24
C GLU A 155 18.18 -21.10 -3.91
N GLY A 156 18.12 -19.90 -4.50
CA GLY A 156 16.95 -19.01 -4.41
C GLY A 156 16.95 -18.07 -3.19
N ALA A 157 15.96 -17.19 -3.18
CA ALA A 157 15.64 -16.33 -2.05
C ALA A 157 14.18 -15.86 -2.17
N THR A 158 13.34 -16.21 -1.19
CA THR A 158 11.89 -15.93 -1.24
C THR A 158 11.56 -14.45 -1.47
N TRP A 159 12.32 -13.54 -0.86
CA TRP A 159 12.07 -12.10 -0.99
C TRP A 159 12.35 -11.53 -2.40
N THR A 160 13.40 -12.00 -3.09
CA THR A 160 13.70 -11.51 -4.44
C THR A 160 12.72 -12.09 -5.45
N LEU A 161 12.37 -13.37 -5.30
CA LEU A 161 11.36 -14.02 -6.13
C LEU A 161 10.02 -13.28 -6.04
N ALA A 162 9.53 -13.06 -4.81
CA ALA A 162 8.29 -12.34 -4.58
C ALA A 162 8.32 -10.91 -5.15
N HIS A 163 9.43 -10.17 -4.95
CA HIS A 163 9.56 -8.83 -5.51
C HIS A 163 9.51 -8.83 -7.05
N ASN A 164 10.23 -9.76 -7.69
CA ASN A 164 10.30 -9.85 -9.15
C ASN A 164 8.95 -10.25 -9.76
N ILE A 165 8.24 -11.22 -9.17
CA ILE A 165 6.89 -11.60 -9.60
C ILE A 165 5.95 -10.41 -9.44
N ALA A 166 5.96 -9.74 -8.28
CA ALA A 166 5.11 -8.59 -8.03
C ALA A 166 5.32 -7.45 -9.04
N ARG A 167 6.57 -7.22 -9.47
CA ARG A 167 6.89 -6.28 -10.55
C ARG A 167 6.46 -6.75 -11.93
N ALA A 168 6.51 -8.05 -12.21
CA ALA A 168 6.11 -8.61 -13.49
C ALA A 168 4.60 -8.60 -13.71
N VAL A 169 3.81 -8.77 -12.64
CA VAL A 169 2.33 -8.74 -12.69
C VAL A 169 1.73 -7.34 -12.55
N GLU A 170 2.56 -6.32 -12.27
CA GLU A 170 2.11 -4.94 -12.18
C GLU A 170 1.69 -4.42 -13.56
N ASP A 171 0.47 -3.89 -13.65
CA ASP A 171 -0.07 -3.29 -14.86
C ASP A 171 -0.96 -2.07 -14.52
N ASP A 172 -1.78 -1.62 -15.48
CA ASP A 172 -2.67 -0.49 -15.27
C ASP A 172 -3.90 -0.79 -14.39
N ARG A 173 -4.27 -2.05 -14.28
CA ARG A 173 -5.39 -2.53 -13.45
C ARG A 173 -4.94 -2.96 -12.07
N SER A 174 -3.68 -3.35 -11.89
CA SER A 174 -3.07 -3.88 -10.67
C SER A 174 -1.75 -3.17 -10.35
N ARG A 175 -1.77 -2.29 -9.35
CA ARG A 175 -0.61 -1.51 -8.91
C ARG A 175 0.07 -2.19 -7.74
N TYR A 176 1.35 -2.51 -7.89
CA TYR A 176 2.19 -2.97 -6.78
C TYR A 176 2.58 -1.78 -5.90
N LEU A 177 2.28 -1.87 -4.59
CA LEU A 177 2.40 -0.75 -3.66
C LEU A 177 3.53 -0.90 -2.64
N SER A 178 3.70 -2.10 -2.09
CA SER A 178 4.72 -2.37 -1.08
C SER A 178 5.07 -3.84 -0.96
N HIS A 179 6.22 -4.08 -0.35
CA HIS A 179 6.78 -5.41 -0.10
C HIS A 179 7.36 -5.43 1.30
N THR A 180 6.92 -6.38 2.11
CA THR A 180 7.36 -6.51 3.50
C THR A 180 7.95 -7.89 3.72
N ILE A 181 9.18 -7.92 4.23
CA ILE A 181 9.81 -9.14 4.72
C ILE A 181 9.41 -9.30 6.19
N VAL A 182 8.85 -10.44 6.55
CA VAL A 182 8.35 -10.73 7.89
C VAL A 182 9.18 -11.84 8.51
N GLN A 183 9.92 -11.49 9.56
CA GLN A 183 10.72 -12.41 10.36
C GLN A 183 9.80 -13.30 11.20
N LEU A 184 9.82 -14.61 10.97
CA LEU A 184 9.02 -15.56 11.74
C LEU A 184 9.83 -16.21 12.87
N TYR A 185 9.14 -16.96 13.74
CA TYR A 185 9.79 -17.74 14.77
C TYR A 185 10.70 -18.82 14.14
N PRO A 186 11.97 -18.97 14.56
CA PRO A 186 12.88 -19.92 13.94
C PRO A 186 12.51 -21.38 14.23
N VAL A 187 11.87 -22.04 13.27
CA VAL A 187 11.48 -23.47 13.33
C VAL A 187 12.58 -24.41 12.79
N PRO A 188 12.57 -25.73 13.09
CA PRO A 188 13.63 -26.66 12.66
C PRO A 188 13.78 -26.82 11.15
N TYR A 189 12.69 -26.69 10.39
CA TYR A 189 12.63 -26.91 8.94
C TYR A 189 12.84 -25.63 8.11
N ARG A 190 13.27 -24.54 8.74
CA ARG A 190 13.53 -23.25 8.08
C ARG A 190 14.70 -23.32 7.08
N THR A 191 14.67 -22.44 6.08
CA THR A 191 15.91 -21.94 5.47
C THR A 191 16.64 -21.00 6.45
N LYS A 192 17.82 -20.50 6.11
CA LYS A 192 18.70 -19.79 7.07
C LYS A 192 18.01 -18.69 7.89
N ASN A 193 17.06 -17.95 7.30
CA ASN A 193 16.48 -16.75 7.90
C ASN A 193 15.01 -16.87 8.34
N CYS A 194 14.27 -17.93 7.99
CA CYS A 194 12.87 -18.13 8.40
C CYS A 194 11.98 -16.88 8.19
N VAL A 195 11.86 -16.41 6.94
CA VAL A 195 11.11 -15.20 6.60
C VAL A 195 10.03 -15.49 5.58
N ALA A 196 8.84 -14.93 5.82
CA ALA A 196 7.75 -14.89 4.86
C ALA A 196 7.59 -13.48 4.28
N ILE A 197 6.86 -13.35 3.18
CA ILE A 197 6.72 -12.12 2.42
C ILE A 197 5.25 -11.71 2.33
N ALA A 198 5.00 -10.40 2.45
CA ALA A 198 3.71 -9.79 2.10
C ALA A 198 3.91 -8.75 0.97
N CYS A 199 3.29 -9.00 -0.18
CA CYS A 199 3.22 -8.08 -1.32
C CYS A 199 1.85 -7.41 -1.37
N GLU A 200 1.80 -6.09 -1.29
CA GLU A 200 0.57 -5.32 -1.33
C GLU A 200 0.30 -4.77 -2.72
N PHE A 201 -0.95 -4.90 -3.17
CA PHE A 201 -1.46 -4.38 -4.41
C PHE A 201 -2.74 -3.56 -4.21
N ALA A 202 -2.97 -2.63 -5.12
CA ALA A 202 -4.27 -2.03 -5.37
C ALA A 202 -4.73 -2.43 -6.76
N THR A 203 -5.89 -3.08 -6.88
CA THR A 203 -6.33 -3.67 -8.14
C THR A 203 -7.82 -3.51 -8.43
N SER A 204 -8.16 -3.48 -9.72
CA SER A 204 -9.52 -3.61 -10.26
C SER A 204 -9.75 -4.99 -10.92
N ASP A 205 -8.78 -5.88 -10.81
CA ASP A 205 -8.80 -7.26 -11.32
C ASP A 205 -8.13 -8.21 -10.31
N PRO A 206 -8.72 -8.38 -9.12
CA PRO A 206 -8.13 -9.22 -8.09
C PRO A 206 -7.94 -10.67 -8.58
N GLU A 207 -8.90 -11.24 -9.31
CA GLU A 207 -8.80 -12.61 -9.80
C GLU A 207 -7.71 -12.74 -10.87
N GLY A 208 -7.57 -11.77 -11.78
CA GLY A 208 -6.48 -11.74 -12.76
C GLY A 208 -5.10 -11.61 -12.11
N LEU A 209 -4.97 -10.70 -11.14
CA LEU A 209 -3.74 -10.54 -10.36
C LEU A 209 -3.35 -11.84 -9.66
N ILE A 210 -4.27 -12.47 -8.93
CA ILE A 210 -3.99 -13.68 -8.15
C ILE A 210 -3.57 -14.83 -9.07
N ARG A 211 -4.27 -15.03 -10.21
CA ARG A 211 -3.90 -16.07 -11.18
C ARG A 211 -2.50 -15.83 -11.75
N ASN A 212 -2.22 -14.64 -12.27
CA ASN A 212 -0.92 -14.34 -12.87
C ASN A 212 0.22 -14.45 -11.86
N TYR A 213 -0.02 -14.03 -10.61
CA TYR A 213 0.96 -14.17 -9.54
C TYR A 213 1.24 -15.63 -9.24
N ARG A 214 0.18 -16.45 -9.09
CA ARG A 214 0.28 -17.88 -8.87
C ARG A 214 1.04 -18.57 -10.00
N ASP A 215 0.70 -18.30 -11.26
CA ASP A 215 1.32 -18.95 -12.42
C ASP A 215 2.85 -18.74 -12.43
N LEU A 216 3.31 -17.51 -12.18
CA LEU A 216 4.74 -17.21 -12.09
C LEU A 216 5.38 -17.81 -10.83
N LEU A 217 4.66 -17.88 -9.71
CA LEU A 217 5.18 -18.48 -8.49
C LEU A 217 5.36 -19.99 -8.65
N GLU A 218 4.40 -20.68 -9.28
CA GLU A 218 4.50 -22.10 -9.64
C GLU A 218 5.64 -22.37 -10.64
N GLU A 219 5.88 -21.46 -11.60
CA GLU A 219 6.96 -21.59 -12.58
C GLU A 219 8.35 -21.49 -11.94
N TYR A 220 8.52 -20.59 -10.97
CA TYR A 220 9.85 -20.20 -10.47
C TYR A 220 10.18 -20.65 -9.04
N THR A 221 9.21 -21.16 -8.29
CA THR A 221 9.51 -21.72 -6.96
C THR A 221 10.43 -22.92 -7.06
N LEU A 222 11.33 -23.06 -6.07
CA LEU A 222 12.26 -24.19 -5.95
C LEU A 222 11.81 -25.20 -4.88
N SER A 223 10.66 -25.00 -4.26
CA SER A 223 10.16 -25.79 -3.14
C SER A 223 8.75 -26.33 -3.42
N ASP A 224 8.55 -27.63 -3.19
CA ASP A 224 7.22 -28.27 -3.23
C ASP A 224 6.35 -27.86 -2.03
N GLU A 225 6.94 -27.20 -1.03
CA GLU A 225 6.30 -26.76 0.21
C GLU A 225 5.84 -25.30 0.17
N THR A 226 5.87 -24.67 -1.01
CA THR A 226 5.47 -23.27 -1.20
C THR A 226 4.06 -22.99 -0.72
N GLY A 227 3.97 -21.99 0.16
CA GLY A 227 2.71 -21.42 0.59
C GLY A 227 2.40 -20.14 -0.15
N MET A 228 1.16 -20.00 -0.60
CA MET A 228 0.63 -18.74 -1.10
C MET A 228 -0.76 -18.53 -0.52
N ALA A 229 -0.96 -17.38 0.12
CA ALA A 229 -2.25 -16.96 0.64
C ALA A 229 -2.54 -15.52 0.21
N VAL A 230 -3.83 -15.19 0.12
CA VAL A 230 -4.28 -13.88 -0.34
C VAL A 230 -5.31 -13.33 0.62
N TRP A 231 -5.10 -12.08 1.03
CA TRP A 231 -6.12 -11.27 1.66
C TRP A 231 -6.69 -10.27 0.67
N ARG A 232 -7.99 -10.37 0.43
CA ARG A 232 -8.75 -9.47 -0.43
C ARG A 232 -9.69 -8.65 0.46
N GLY A 233 -9.29 -7.43 0.79
CA GLY A 233 -10.07 -6.56 1.66
C GLY A 233 -9.25 -5.39 2.21
N PHE A 234 -9.94 -4.38 2.75
CA PHE A 234 -9.28 -3.15 3.19
C PHE A 234 -8.37 -3.36 4.41
N ASP A 235 -8.82 -4.08 5.43
CA ASP A 235 -8.10 -4.23 6.69
C ASP A 235 -7.80 -5.71 7.03
N PRO A 236 -6.53 -6.16 7.01
CA PRO A 236 -6.16 -7.52 7.38
C PRO A 236 -6.04 -7.74 8.89
N SER A 237 -6.51 -6.80 9.73
CA SER A 237 -6.50 -6.94 11.19
C SER A 237 -7.08 -8.26 11.74
N PRO A 238 -8.05 -8.94 11.08
CA PRO A 238 -8.50 -10.26 11.54
C PRO A 238 -7.40 -11.34 11.57
N LEU A 239 -6.29 -11.15 10.84
CA LEU A 239 -5.16 -12.08 10.85
C LEU A 239 -4.08 -11.73 11.89
N GLU A 240 -4.17 -10.58 12.57
CA GLU A 240 -3.11 -10.09 13.45
C GLU A 240 -2.77 -11.07 14.58
N GLU A 241 -3.79 -11.64 15.23
CA GLU A 241 -3.56 -12.59 16.32
C GLU A 241 -2.82 -13.83 15.82
N PHE A 242 -3.22 -14.37 14.67
CA PHE A 242 -2.56 -15.51 14.05
C PHE A 242 -1.11 -15.18 13.69
N GLY A 243 -0.86 -14.09 12.96
CA GLY A 243 0.50 -13.66 12.60
C GLY A 243 1.37 -13.42 13.82
N CYS A 244 0.82 -12.85 14.89
CA CYS A 244 1.52 -12.66 16.16
C CYS A 244 1.89 -13.99 16.83
N ARG A 245 1.02 -15.01 16.78
CA ARG A 245 1.33 -16.35 17.33
C ARG A 245 2.47 -17.00 16.56
N VAL A 246 2.43 -16.97 15.22
CA VAL A 246 3.50 -17.51 14.34
C VAL A 246 4.84 -16.82 14.56
N LYS A 247 4.86 -15.50 14.81
CA LYS A 247 6.10 -14.79 15.15
C LYS A 247 6.66 -15.19 16.52
N ARG A 248 5.84 -15.65 17.47
CA ARG A 248 6.25 -16.02 18.85
C ARG A 248 6.60 -17.49 19.04
N GLY A 249 6.11 -18.37 18.17
CA GLY A 249 6.29 -19.80 18.31
C GLY A 249 5.71 -20.60 17.16
N GLU A 250 5.89 -21.92 17.25
CA GLU A 250 5.26 -22.87 16.34
C GLU A 250 3.74 -22.88 16.52
N VAL A 251 3.02 -22.94 15.41
CA VAL A 251 1.55 -23.12 15.37
C VAL A 251 1.21 -24.36 14.54
N SER A 252 0.02 -24.91 14.75
CA SER A 252 -0.46 -26.08 14.04
C SER A 252 -1.25 -25.70 12.77
N ALA A 253 -1.48 -26.66 11.88
CA ALA A 253 -2.40 -26.49 10.75
C ALA A 253 -3.85 -26.24 11.22
N ASP A 254 -4.24 -26.81 12.36
CA ASP A 254 -5.56 -26.59 12.96
C ASP A 254 -5.76 -25.11 13.36
N ASP A 255 -4.69 -24.43 13.79
CA ASP A 255 -4.74 -22.99 14.11
C ASP A 255 -5.03 -22.12 12.88
N LEU A 256 -4.55 -22.55 11.70
CA LEU A 256 -4.86 -21.90 10.42
C LEU A 256 -6.26 -22.24 9.96
N ALA A 257 -6.68 -23.50 10.05
CA ALA A 257 -8.02 -23.94 9.67
C ALA A 257 -9.13 -23.29 10.52
N ALA A 258 -8.80 -22.83 11.73
CA ALA A 258 -9.70 -22.07 12.59
C ALA A 258 -9.92 -20.60 12.15
N LEU A 259 -9.14 -20.09 11.19
CA LEU A 259 -9.36 -18.77 10.62
C LEU A 259 -10.55 -18.82 9.66
N ASP A 260 -11.66 -18.24 10.10
CA ASP A 260 -12.86 -18.08 9.28
C ASP A 260 -12.97 -16.62 8.81
N SER A 261 -12.56 -16.36 7.57
CA SER A 261 -12.67 -15.04 6.94
C SER A 261 -12.95 -15.20 5.45
N GLU A 262 -14.02 -14.55 4.98
CA GLU A 262 -14.37 -14.49 3.55
C GLU A 262 -13.31 -13.76 2.70
N HIS A 263 -12.47 -12.94 3.34
CA HIS A 263 -11.40 -12.18 2.70
C HIS A 263 -10.11 -12.98 2.53
N LEU A 264 -9.94 -14.10 3.24
CA LEU A 264 -8.74 -14.93 3.19
C LEU A 264 -8.93 -16.08 2.20
N SER A 265 -7.97 -16.28 1.30
CA SER A 265 -7.92 -17.42 0.40
C SER A 265 -6.55 -18.07 0.43
N VAL A 266 -6.51 -19.40 0.66
CA VAL A 266 -5.30 -20.21 0.47
C VAL A 266 -5.24 -20.61 -1.01
N VAL A 267 -4.16 -20.25 -1.68
CA VAL A 267 -3.95 -20.48 -3.12
C VAL A 267 -2.99 -21.64 -3.37
N MET A 268 -1.94 -21.75 -2.56
CA MET A 268 -1.01 -22.88 -2.53
C MET A 268 -0.87 -23.36 -1.08
N ASP A 269 -1.22 -24.62 -0.83
CA ASP A 269 -1.32 -25.27 0.48
C ASP A 269 -0.06 -26.11 0.83
N GLY A 270 1.12 -25.64 0.42
CA GLY A 270 2.36 -26.18 0.96
C GLY A 270 2.57 -25.76 2.41
N ARG A 271 3.52 -26.37 3.12
CA ARG A 271 3.83 -26.02 4.53
C ARG A 271 4.08 -24.51 4.75
N GLY A 272 4.58 -23.78 3.75
CA GLY A 272 4.74 -22.34 3.80
C GLY A 272 3.45 -21.54 4.02
N VAL A 273 2.26 -22.15 3.88
CA VAL A 273 0.98 -21.44 3.98
C VAL A 273 0.79 -20.74 5.33
N ILE A 274 1.31 -21.33 6.42
CA ILE A 274 1.28 -20.72 7.75
C ILE A 274 2.05 -19.39 7.76
N GLY A 275 3.26 -19.39 7.19
CA GLY A 275 4.09 -18.18 7.11
C GLY A 275 3.50 -17.15 6.15
N ALA A 276 2.98 -17.60 5.01
CA ALA A 276 2.28 -16.77 4.03
C ALA A 276 1.12 -16.01 4.67
N VAL A 277 0.21 -16.70 5.38
CA VAL A 277 -0.92 -16.07 6.07
C VAL A 277 -0.45 -15.17 7.22
N ALA A 278 0.56 -15.60 7.98
CA ALA A 278 1.11 -14.84 9.08
C ALA A 278 1.77 -13.51 8.65
N ALA A 279 2.29 -13.43 7.43
CA ALA A 279 2.96 -12.23 6.92
C ALA A 279 1.99 -11.10 6.57
N ILE A 280 0.79 -11.43 6.07
CA ILE A 280 -0.22 -10.49 5.57
C ILE A 280 -0.50 -9.31 6.52
N PRO A 281 -0.83 -9.51 7.82
CA PRO A 281 -1.18 -8.40 8.72
C PRO A 281 -0.01 -7.45 9.01
N PHE A 282 1.22 -7.83 8.68
CA PHE A 282 2.41 -7.00 8.87
C PHE A 282 2.77 -6.14 7.66
N TYR A 283 1.97 -6.14 6.58
CA TYR A 283 2.21 -5.28 5.42
C TYR A 283 2.46 -3.82 5.85
N THR A 284 3.55 -3.22 5.38
CA THR A 284 4.00 -1.85 5.71
C THR A 284 4.37 -1.58 7.19
N ARG A 285 4.31 -2.58 8.08
CA ARG A 285 4.73 -2.51 9.49
C ARG A 285 6.17 -2.99 9.63
N TYR A 286 7.09 -2.33 8.93
CA TYR A 286 8.46 -2.82 8.74
C TYR A 286 9.22 -3.12 10.04
N GLU A 287 9.06 -2.28 11.06
CA GLU A 287 9.73 -2.48 12.35
C GLU A 287 9.22 -3.75 13.04
N GLU A 288 7.91 -3.92 13.17
CA GLU A 288 7.32 -5.12 13.77
C GLU A 288 7.54 -6.37 12.91
N ALA A 289 7.49 -6.22 11.59
CA ALA A 289 7.72 -7.30 10.63
C ALA A 289 9.13 -7.88 10.78
N LEU A 290 10.16 -7.03 10.86
CA LEU A 290 11.56 -7.44 10.97
C LEU A 290 11.97 -7.85 12.38
N ALA A 291 11.24 -7.42 13.41
CA ALA A 291 11.52 -7.79 14.79
C ALA A 291 11.37 -9.31 15.01
N LEU A 292 12.37 -9.92 15.64
CA LEU A 292 12.35 -11.33 16.06
C LEU A 292 11.70 -11.45 17.44
N TRP A 293 10.62 -12.22 17.57
CA TRP A 293 9.84 -12.32 18.82
C TRP A 293 10.11 -13.64 19.55
N ASN A 294 11.35 -13.87 19.96
CA ASN A 294 11.79 -15.11 20.60
C ASN A 294 11.89 -15.03 22.14
N GLY A 295 11.23 -14.05 22.77
CA GLY A 295 11.28 -13.84 24.22
C GLY A 295 12.58 -13.22 24.74
N SER A 296 13.49 -12.83 23.86
CA SER A 296 14.66 -11.98 24.18
C SER A 296 14.44 -10.58 23.63
N GLY A 297 13.64 -9.78 24.34
CA GLY A 297 13.32 -8.40 24.02
C GLY A 297 12.24 -7.84 24.93
#